data_AF-A0A971JF53-F1
#
_entry.id   AF-A0A971JF53-F1
#
_cell.length_a   1.000
_cell.length_b   1.000
_cell.length_c   1.000
_cell.angle_alpha   90.00
_cell.angle_beta   90.00
_cell.angle_gamma   90.00
#
_symmetry.space_group_name_H-M   'P 1'
#
loop_
_entity.id
_entity.type
_entity.pdbx_description
1 polymer ?
#
loop_
_entity_poly.entity_id
_entity_poly.type
_entity_poly.pdbx_seq_one_letter_code
_entity_poly.pdbx_strand_id
1 'polypeptide(L)'
;MQSKGAVLLFLAIFALPLIAVSTNHNLFFVLVSIAVVVLSLKDIYSLLTVNNFPDQQLDEELEEELEDLVDIDLKRFGTGISVVYNMIVVLFLVYCAFYLITHYLKILASFAILLQVHFIIKKLKDKEQSFDKNLHKPQILLSSISNIAVVVFAVLNKILRVI
;
A
#
# COMPACT_ATOMS: atom_id res chain seq x y z
N MET A 1 10.59 24.15 24.70
CA MET A 1 11.81 23.34 24.43
C MET A 1 11.55 21.83 24.48
N GLN A 2 10.60 21.34 25.28
CA GLN A 2 10.23 19.92 25.37
C GLN A 2 9.67 19.32 24.07
N SER A 3 8.88 20.07 23.29
CA SER A 3 8.32 19.61 22.01
C SER A 3 9.38 19.35 20.94
N LYS A 4 10.43 20.17 20.86
CA LYS A 4 11.53 19.97 19.88
C LYS A 4 12.34 18.70 20.18
N GLY A 5 12.57 18.39 21.46
CA GLY A 5 13.23 17.16 21.88
C GLY A 5 12.36 15.92 21.63
N ALA A 6 11.06 16.00 21.89
CA ALA A 6 10.11 14.93 21.61
C ALA A 6 9.98 14.63 20.10
N VAL A 7 9.94 15.66 19.26
CA VAL A 7 9.91 15.50 17.79
C VAL A 7 11.21 14.84 17.28
N LEU A 8 12.37 15.22 17.83
CA LEU A 8 13.65 14.60 17.48
C LEU A 8 13.71 13.12 17.91
N LEU A 9 13.20 12.80 19.10
CA LEU A 9 13.10 11.43 19.59
C LEU A 9 12.15 10.58 18.75
N PHE A 10 10.97 11.12 18.41
CA PHE A 10 10.02 10.48 17.51
C PHE A 10 10.65 10.22 16.14
N LEU A 11 11.31 11.24 15.56
CA LEU A 11 12.01 11.10 14.31
C LEU A 11 13.14 10.07 14.40
N ALA A 12 13.90 10.03 15.50
CA ALA A 12 14.92 9.02 15.70
C ALA A 12 14.32 7.60 15.77
N ILE A 13 13.25 7.40 16.53
CA ILE A 13 12.61 6.09 16.72
C ILE A 13 12.02 5.55 15.41
N PHE A 14 11.46 6.41 14.56
CA PHE A 14 10.85 5.96 13.30
C PHE A 14 11.79 6.04 12.09
N ALA A 15 12.58 7.11 11.96
CA ALA A 15 13.44 7.31 10.82
C ALA A 15 14.70 6.44 10.87
N LEU A 16 15.32 6.17 12.04
CA LEU A 16 16.52 5.32 12.09
C LEU A 16 16.23 3.89 11.62
N PRO A 17 15.18 3.20 12.10
CA PRO A 17 14.83 1.88 11.57
C PRO A 17 14.53 1.93 10.08
N LEU A 18 13.82 2.95 9.60
CA LEU A 18 13.49 3.10 8.19
C LEU A 18 14.75 3.25 7.33
N ILE A 19 15.70 4.09 7.76
CA ILE A 19 16.99 4.30 7.09
C ILE A 19 17.83 3.03 7.13
N ALA A 20 17.89 2.36 8.30
CA ALA A 20 18.64 1.11 8.47
C ALA A 20 18.10 0.01 7.54
N VAL A 21 16.78 -0.14 7.46
CA VAL A 21 16.11 -1.06 6.53
C VAL A 21 16.42 -0.69 5.07
N SER A 22 16.34 0.59 4.72
CA SER A 22 16.59 1.08 3.35
C SER A 22 18.03 0.89 2.88
N THR A 23 18.99 0.93 3.81
CA THR A 23 20.43 0.79 3.49
C THR A 23 20.78 -0.64 3.05
N ASN A 24 20.06 -1.65 3.54
CA ASN A 24 20.26 -3.03 3.11
C ASN A 24 19.21 -3.42 2.07
N HIS A 25 19.62 -3.43 0.79
CA HIS A 25 18.74 -3.75 -0.34
C HIS A 25 18.03 -5.11 -0.22
N ASN A 26 18.65 -6.10 0.41
CA ASN A 26 18.03 -7.41 0.60
C ASN A 26 16.96 -7.36 1.69
N LEU A 27 17.27 -6.72 2.82
CA LEU A 27 16.34 -6.59 3.93
C LEU A 27 15.15 -5.68 3.55
N PHE A 28 15.41 -4.56 2.88
CA PHE A 28 14.38 -3.72 2.28
C PHE A 28 13.47 -4.53 1.36
N PHE A 29 14.03 -5.27 0.41
CA PHE A 29 13.24 -6.05 -0.53
C PHE A 29 12.36 -7.08 0.15
N VAL A 30 12.89 -7.83 1.14
CA VAL A 30 12.14 -8.86 1.86
C VAL A 30 10.99 -8.23 2.66
N LEU A 31 11.26 -7.20 3.45
CA LEU A 31 10.25 -6.57 4.29
C LEU A 31 9.12 -5.95 3.46
N VAL A 32 9.46 -5.23 2.39
CA VAL A 32 8.46 -4.61 1.52
C VAL A 32 7.69 -5.67 0.72
N SER A 33 8.34 -6.76 0.28
CA SER A 33 7.66 -7.89 -0.37
C SER A 33 6.61 -8.51 0.56
N ILE A 34 6.99 -8.79 1.81
CA ILE A 34 6.07 -9.36 2.81
C ILE A 34 4.92 -8.39 3.06
N ALA A 35 5.20 -7.10 3.26
CA ALA A 35 4.18 -6.09 3.49
C ALA A 35 3.17 -6.02 2.32
N VAL A 36 3.64 -5.97 1.07
CA VAL A 36 2.78 -5.92 -0.12
C VAL A 36 1.95 -7.19 -0.25
N VAL A 37 2.52 -8.37 0.00
CA VAL A 37 1.78 -9.64 -0.06
C VAL A 37 0.73 -9.71 1.05
N VAL A 38 1.09 -9.39 2.29
CA VAL A 38 0.15 -9.41 3.43
C VAL A 38 -1.01 -8.45 3.20
N LEU A 39 -0.74 -7.24 2.71
CA LEU A 39 -1.78 -6.26 2.43
C LEU A 39 -2.66 -6.69 1.25
N SER A 40 -2.08 -7.25 0.19
CA SER A 40 -2.84 -7.78 -0.95
C SER A 40 -3.70 -8.99 -0.53
N LEU A 41 -3.21 -9.85 0.36
CA LEU A 41 -3.98 -10.95 0.93
C LEU A 41 -5.10 -10.44 1.84
N LYS A 42 -4.84 -9.41 2.64
CA LYS A 42 -5.87 -8.76 3.46
C LYS A 42 -6.99 -8.21 2.58
N ASP A 43 -6.65 -7.55 1.47
CA ASP A 43 -7.63 -7.02 0.52
C ASP A 43 -8.45 -8.16 -0.12
N ILE A 44 -7.82 -9.25 -0.56
CA ILE A 44 -8.52 -10.43 -1.09
C ILE A 44 -9.42 -11.08 -0.03
N TYR A 45 -8.92 -11.28 1.19
CA TYR A 45 -9.69 -11.88 2.28
C TYR A 45 -10.91 -11.02 2.64
N SER A 46 -10.73 -9.70 2.66
CA SER A 46 -11.80 -8.74 2.90
C SER A 46 -12.87 -8.71 1.80
N LEU A 47 -12.53 -9.15 0.59
CA LEU A 47 -13.47 -9.29 -0.54
C LEU A 47 -14.23 -10.62 -0.51
N LEU A 48 -13.62 -11.68 0.04
CA LEU A 48 -14.20 -13.01 0.11
C LEU A 48 -15.10 -13.22 1.34
N THR A 49 -14.96 -12.37 2.35
CA THR A 49 -15.78 -12.40 3.57
C THR A 49 -17.11 -11.65 3.34
N VAL A 50 -18.21 -12.16 3.93
CA VAL A 50 -19.58 -11.61 3.77
C VAL A 50 -19.66 -10.12 4.14
N ASN A 51 -18.81 -9.66 5.06
CA ASN A 51 -18.57 -8.26 5.35
C ASN A 51 -17.59 -7.67 4.32
N ASN A 52 -18.11 -7.43 3.12
CA ASN A 52 -17.40 -6.84 1.99
C ASN A 52 -16.76 -5.51 2.39
N PHE A 53 -15.44 -5.50 2.60
CA PHE A 53 -14.72 -4.43 3.32
C PHE A 53 -15.47 -4.01 4.58
N PRO A 54 -15.10 -4.45 5.79
CA PRO A 54 -15.76 -3.90 6.97
C PRO A 54 -15.70 -2.39 6.81
N ASP A 55 -16.88 -1.77 6.64
CA ASP A 55 -16.96 -0.33 6.70
C ASP A 55 -16.19 -0.03 7.97
N GLN A 56 -15.15 0.81 7.86
CA GLN A 56 -14.52 1.33 9.05
C GLN A 56 -15.56 2.24 9.69
N GLN A 57 -16.67 1.66 10.16
CA GLN A 57 -17.42 2.13 11.29
C GLN A 57 -16.43 2.01 12.46
N LEU A 58 -15.46 2.93 12.49
CA LEU A 58 -15.24 3.65 13.73
C LEU A 58 -16.64 4.05 14.18
N ASP A 59 -16.98 3.84 15.45
CA ASP A 59 -18.27 4.31 15.98
C ASP A 59 -18.50 5.71 15.42
N GLU A 60 -19.60 5.93 14.71
CA GLU A 60 -19.79 7.17 13.94
C GLU A 60 -19.66 8.39 14.87
N GLU A 61 -20.04 8.18 16.13
CA GLU A 61 -19.84 9.06 17.29
C GLU A 61 -18.36 9.31 17.64
N LEU A 62 -17.50 8.29 17.57
CA LEU A 62 -16.04 8.40 17.77
C LEU A 62 -15.31 9.05 16.59
N GLU A 63 -15.81 8.83 15.36
CA GLU A 63 -15.28 9.52 14.16
C GLU A 63 -15.60 11.01 14.25
N GLU A 64 -16.86 11.35 14.54
CA GLU A 64 -17.32 12.74 14.69
C GLU A 64 -16.62 13.44 15.87
N GLU A 65 -16.47 12.77 17.02
CA GLU A 65 -15.68 13.31 18.14
C GLU A 65 -14.22 13.59 17.76
N LEU A 66 -13.56 12.72 16.99
CA LEU A 66 -12.17 12.94 16.58
C LEU A 66 -12.06 14.05 15.52
N GLU A 67 -13.01 14.13 14.59
CA GLU A 67 -13.07 15.19 13.57
C GLU A 67 -13.24 16.56 14.26
N ASP A 68 -14.13 16.65 15.24
CA ASP A 68 -14.35 17.86 16.05
C ASP A 68 -13.11 18.22 16.90
N LEU A 69 -12.39 17.22 17.42
CA LEU A 69 -11.21 17.47 18.26
C LEU A 69 -9.97 17.89 17.46
N VAL A 70 -9.84 17.40 16.23
CA VAL A 70 -8.63 17.53 15.40
C VAL A 70 -8.82 18.52 14.24
N ASP A 71 -10.05 18.94 13.94
CA ASP A 71 -10.41 19.80 12.78
C ASP A 71 -9.86 19.23 11.46
N ILE A 72 -9.84 17.89 11.36
CA ILE A 72 -9.36 17.14 10.19
C ILE A 72 -10.43 16.13 9.78
N ASP A 73 -10.86 16.22 8.52
CA ASP A 73 -11.71 15.23 7.84
C ASP A 73 -10.98 13.87 7.77
N LEU A 74 -11.39 12.93 8.63
CA LEU A 74 -10.80 11.61 8.78
C LEU A 74 -10.99 10.75 7.54
N LYS A 75 -12.14 10.89 6.87
CA LYS A 75 -12.46 10.17 5.63
C LYS A 75 -11.51 10.57 4.50
N ARG A 76 -11.23 11.87 4.38
CA ARG A 76 -10.29 12.41 3.40
C ARG A 76 -8.85 12.08 3.75
N PHE A 77 -8.49 12.09 5.03
CA PHE A 77 -7.18 11.65 5.51
C PHE A 77 -6.93 10.17 5.20
N GLY A 78 -7.92 9.30 5.45
CA GLY A 78 -7.87 7.88 5.09
C GLY A 78 -7.70 7.64 3.60
N THR A 79 -8.40 8.41 2.76
CA THR A 79 -8.21 8.38 1.30
C THR A 79 -6.79 8.82 0.91
N GLY A 80 -6.27 9.88 1.54
CA GLY A 80 -4.90 10.35 1.34
C GLY A 80 -3.84 9.30 1.69
N ILE A 81 -3.94 8.65 2.85
CA ILE A 81 -3.05 7.55 3.25
C ILE A 81 -3.13 6.41 2.23
N SER A 82 -4.35 6.08 1.77
CA SER A 82 -4.54 5.01 0.79
C SER A 82 -3.90 5.33 -0.57
N VAL A 83 -3.87 6.60 -0.97
CA VAL A 83 -3.15 7.06 -2.17
C VAL A 83 -1.63 6.93 -1.97
N VAL A 84 -1.10 7.39 -0.85
CA VAL A 84 0.34 7.29 -0.53
C VAL A 84 0.79 5.82 -0.53
N TYR A 85 0.01 4.94 0.10
CA TYR A 85 0.24 3.50 0.05
C TYR A 85 0.31 2.99 -1.39
N ASN A 86 -0.67 3.34 -2.22
CA ASN A 86 -0.68 2.92 -3.61
C ASN A 86 0.55 3.41 -4.39
N MET A 87 1.04 4.63 -4.12
CA MET A 87 2.27 5.15 -4.73
C MET A 87 3.52 4.35 -4.29
N ILE A 88 3.61 3.99 -3.00
CA ILE A 88 4.71 3.16 -2.50
C ILE A 88 4.69 1.79 -3.19
N VAL A 89 3.52 1.18 -3.35
CA VAL A 89 3.36 -0.08 -4.09
C VAL A 89 3.82 0.08 -5.55
N VAL A 90 3.44 1.16 -6.25
CA VAL A 90 3.92 1.43 -7.62
C VAL A 90 5.44 1.46 -7.68
N LEU A 91 6.08 2.24 -6.79
CA LEU A 91 7.55 2.33 -6.74
C LEU A 91 8.19 0.95 -6.50
N PHE A 92 7.59 0.16 -5.62
CA PHE A 92 8.08 -1.18 -5.32
C PHE A 92 7.89 -2.16 -6.49
N LEU A 93 6.77 -2.10 -7.23
CA LEU A 93 6.57 -2.93 -8.42
C LEU A 93 7.56 -2.57 -9.54
N VAL A 94 7.87 -1.29 -9.71
CA VAL A 94 8.94 -0.84 -10.60
C VAL A 94 10.28 -1.43 -10.18
N TYR A 95 10.58 -1.43 -8.87
CA TYR A 95 11.77 -2.08 -8.32
C TYR A 95 11.80 -3.59 -8.61
N CYS A 96 10.68 -4.29 -8.39
CA CYS A 96 10.53 -5.71 -8.72
C CYS A 96 10.76 -6.00 -10.21
N ALA A 97 10.34 -5.11 -11.11
CA ALA A 97 10.50 -5.29 -12.56
C ALA A 97 11.97 -5.42 -13.01
N PHE A 98 12.93 -4.87 -12.26
CA PHE A 98 14.36 -5.04 -12.53
C PHE A 98 14.86 -6.46 -12.24
N TYR A 99 14.20 -7.20 -11.34
CA TYR A 99 14.53 -8.58 -11.01
C TYR A 99 13.87 -9.58 -11.97
N LEU A 100 12.88 -9.17 -12.76
CA LEU A 100 12.19 -10.03 -13.70
C LEU A 100 13.05 -10.26 -14.95
N ILE A 101 13.41 -11.52 -15.20
CA ILE A 101 14.31 -11.91 -16.29
C ILE A 101 13.58 -11.89 -17.63
N THR A 102 12.39 -12.49 -17.69
CA THR A 102 11.64 -12.67 -18.94
C THR A 102 10.81 -11.44 -19.29
N HIS A 103 10.66 -11.16 -20.58
CA HIS A 103 9.91 -10.00 -21.06
C HIS A 103 8.41 -10.13 -20.74
N TYR A 104 7.85 -11.35 -20.74
CA TYR A 104 6.47 -11.61 -20.34
C TYR A 104 6.18 -11.18 -18.89
N LEU A 105 7.11 -11.42 -17.97
CA LEU A 105 6.96 -11.01 -16.57
C LEU A 105 7.02 -9.48 -16.42
N LYS A 106 7.81 -8.80 -17.26
CA LYS A 106 7.83 -7.31 -17.28
C LYS A 106 6.53 -6.72 -17.81
N ILE A 107 5.87 -7.39 -18.76
CA ILE A 107 4.53 -7.00 -19.22
C ILE A 107 3.52 -7.13 -18.07
N LEU A 108 3.56 -8.23 -17.32
CA LEU A 108 2.72 -8.42 -16.13
C LEU A 108 2.97 -7.33 -15.07
N ALA A 109 4.24 -6.98 -14.81
CA ALA A 109 4.59 -5.91 -13.88
C ALA A 109 4.06 -4.54 -14.35
N SER A 110 4.20 -4.23 -15.65
CA SER A 110 3.65 -3.02 -16.24
C SER A 110 2.13 -2.94 -16.08
N PHE A 111 1.43 -4.07 -16.31
CA PHE A 111 -0.01 -4.16 -16.11
C PHE A 111 -0.42 -3.91 -14.65
N ALA A 112 0.29 -4.51 -13.69
CA ALA A 112 0.06 -4.27 -12.26
C ALA A 112 0.26 -2.80 -11.88
N ILE A 113 1.32 -2.17 -12.39
CA ILE A 113 1.60 -0.74 -12.18
C ILE A 113 0.46 0.12 -12.73
N LEU A 114 -0.01 -0.15 -13.95
CA LEU A 114 -1.10 0.60 -14.57
C LEU A 114 -2.40 0.50 -13.78
N LEU A 115 -2.74 -0.69 -13.28
CA LEU A 115 -3.90 -0.87 -12.40
C LEU A 115 -3.80 0.01 -11.14
N GLN A 116 -2.62 0.06 -10.53
CA GLN A 116 -2.40 0.82 -9.32
C GLN A 116 -2.44 2.34 -9.58
N VAL A 117 -1.89 2.80 -10.70
CA VAL A 117 -1.99 4.20 -11.15
C VAL A 117 -3.43 4.58 -11.47
N HIS A 118 -4.18 3.71 -12.16
CA HIS A 118 -5.60 3.93 -12.41
C HIS A 118 -6.38 4.10 -11.10
N PHE A 119 -6.05 3.30 -10.10
CA PHE A 119 -6.64 3.38 -8.76
C PHE A 119 -6.34 4.72 -8.06
N ILE A 120 -5.11 5.21 -8.17
CA ILE A 120 -4.72 6.52 -7.63
C ILE A 120 -5.51 7.64 -8.32
N ILE A 121 -5.56 7.64 -9.66
CA ILE A 121 -6.28 8.67 -10.43
C ILE A 121 -7.75 8.69 -10.02
N LYS A 122 -8.37 7.51 -9.85
CA LYS A 122 -9.78 7.41 -9.47
C LYS A 122 -10.03 7.97 -8.07
N LYS A 123 -9.21 7.58 -7.09
CA LYS A 123 -9.25 8.11 -5.70
C LYS A 123 -9.06 9.63 -5.63
N LEU A 124 -8.28 10.21 -6.55
CA LEU A 124 -8.05 11.67 -6.59
C LEU A 124 -9.15 12.44 -7.34
N LYS A 125 -9.92 11.76 -8.20
CA LYS A 125 -10.97 12.36 -9.02
C LYS A 125 -12.28 12.54 -8.24
N ASP A 126 -12.59 11.60 -7.35
CA ASP A 126 -13.76 11.70 -6.46
C ASP A 126 -13.44 12.69 -5.32
N LYS A 127 -13.72 13.98 -5.57
CA LYS A 127 -13.48 15.08 -4.62
C LYS A 127 -14.61 15.29 -3.60
N GLU A 128 -15.79 14.72 -3.84
CA GLU A 128 -17.01 15.03 -3.06
C GLU A 128 -17.59 13.83 -2.30
N GLN A 129 -17.13 12.59 -2.57
CA GLN A 129 -17.57 11.40 -1.82
C GLN A 129 -16.36 10.54 -1.46
N SER A 130 -16.34 10.05 -0.22
CA SER A 130 -15.36 9.08 0.26
C SER A 130 -15.29 7.88 -0.69
N PHE A 131 -14.08 7.47 -1.09
CA PHE A 131 -13.88 6.39 -2.05
C PHE A 131 -14.49 5.08 -1.53
N ASP A 132 -15.61 4.65 -2.13
CA ASP A 132 -16.26 3.40 -1.77
C ASP A 132 -15.54 2.20 -2.40
N LYS A 133 -14.86 1.41 -1.55
CA LYS A 133 -14.16 0.19 -1.95
C LYS A 133 -15.11 -0.89 -2.47
N ASN A 134 -16.38 -0.89 -2.06
CA ASN A 134 -17.38 -1.89 -2.45
C ASN A 134 -17.83 -1.78 -3.90
N LEU A 135 -17.74 -0.59 -4.52
CA LEU A 135 -17.98 -0.41 -5.95
C LEU A 135 -16.81 -0.90 -6.83
N HIS A 136 -15.66 -1.17 -6.23
CA HIS A 136 -14.39 -1.41 -6.94
C HIS A 136 -13.81 -2.81 -6.71
N LYS A 137 -14.59 -3.72 -6.12
CA LYS A 137 -14.20 -5.10 -5.79
C LYS A 137 -13.43 -5.85 -6.88
N PRO A 138 -13.91 -5.94 -8.14
CA PRO A 138 -13.19 -6.69 -9.16
C PRO A 138 -11.84 -6.05 -9.51
N GLN A 139 -11.73 -4.72 -9.45
CA GLN A 139 -10.48 -4.01 -9.70
C GLN A 139 -9.48 -4.19 -8.56
N ILE A 140 -9.95 -4.16 -7.30
CA ILE A 140 -9.09 -4.41 -6.11
C ILE A 140 -8.58 -5.85 -6.13
N LEU A 141 -9.44 -6.81 -6.45
CA LEU A 141 -9.06 -8.22 -6.56
C LEU A 141 -7.99 -8.42 -7.63
N LEU A 142 -8.21 -7.85 -8.82
CA LEU A 142 -7.26 -7.98 -9.93
C LEU A 142 -5.92 -7.31 -9.62
N SER A 143 -5.94 -6.13 -8.98
CA SER A 143 -4.73 -5.44 -8.53
C SER A 143 -3.96 -6.26 -7.49
N SER A 144 -4.66 -6.79 -6.47
CA SER A 144 -4.06 -7.59 -5.41
C SER A 144 -3.42 -8.87 -5.92
N ILE A 145 -4.10 -9.60 -6.82
CA ILE A 145 -3.56 -10.81 -7.46
C ILE A 145 -2.34 -10.46 -8.31
N SER A 146 -2.41 -9.37 -9.08
CA SER A 146 -1.29 -8.94 -9.93
C SER A 146 -0.08 -8.54 -9.10
N ASN A 147 -0.28 -7.83 -7.98
CA ASN A 147 0.78 -7.46 -7.05
C ASN A 147 1.47 -8.71 -6.47
N ILE A 148 0.69 -9.67 -5.96
CA ILE A 148 1.22 -10.94 -5.43
C ILE A 148 2.01 -11.67 -6.51
N ALA A 149 1.47 -11.79 -7.73
CA ALA A 149 2.15 -12.48 -8.82
C ALA A 149 3.51 -11.85 -9.14
N VAL A 150 3.55 -10.52 -9.31
CA VAL A 150 4.79 -9.78 -9.62
C VAL A 150 5.82 -9.96 -8.51
N VAL A 151 5.40 -9.85 -7.24
CA VAL A 151 6.30 -10.00 -6.09
C VAL A 151 6.84 -11.43 -6.00
N VAL A 152 5.99 -12.46 -6.13
CA VAL A 152 6.42 -13.86 -6.11
C VAL A 152 7.43 -14.16 -7.21
N PHE A 153 7.16 -13.74 -8.45
CA PHE A 153 8.10 -13.93 -9.55
C PHE A 153 9.42 -13.14 -9.36
N ALA A 154 9.35 -11.94 -8.78
CA ALA A 154 10.55 -11.17 -8.47
C ALA A 154 11.41 -11.85 -7.38
N VAL A 155 10.78 -12.39 -6.33
CA VAL A 155 11.45 -13.15 -5.27
C VAL A 155 12.11 -14.41 -5.85
N LEU A 156 11.38 -15.21 -6.62
CA LEU A 156 11.92 -16.43 -7.24
C LEU A 156 13.11 -16.12 -8.15
N ASN A 157 13.01 -15.10 -9.01
CA ASN A 157 14.12 -14.71 -9.90
C ASN A 157 15.31 -14.14 -9.13
N LYS A 158 15.08 -13.41 -8.03
CA LYS A 158 16.14 -12.89 -7.17
C LYS A 158 16.89 -14.02 -6.47
N ILE A 159 16.18 -15.02 -5.94
CA ILE A 159 16.80 -16.20 -5.31
C ILE A 159 17.58 -17.01 -6.34
N LEU A 160 17.00 -17.26 -7.52
CA LEU A 160 17.64 -18.01 -8.60
C LEU A 160 18.91 -17.34 -9.13
N ARG A 161 19.02 -16.00 -9.06
CA ARG A 161 20.25 -15.27 -9.44
C ARG A 161 21.33 -15.28 -8.36
N VAL A 162 20.98 -15.55 -7.11
CA VAL A 162 21.90 -15.53 -5.96
C VAL A 162 22.52 -16.91 -5.71
N ILE A 163 21.82 -17.98 -6.11
CA ILE A 163 22.33 -19.37 -6.13
C ILE A 163 23.13 -19.58 -7.42
#